data_AF-A0AAD8YR58-F1
#
_entry.id   AF-A0AAD8YR58-F1
#
_cell.length_a   1.000
_cell.length_b   1.000
_cell.length_c   1.000
_cell.angle_alpha   90.00
_cell.angle_beta   90.00
_cell.angle_gamma   90.00
#
_symmetry.space_group_name_H-M   'P 1'
#
loop_
_entity.id
_entity.type
_entity.pdbx_description
1 polymer ?
#
loop_
_entity_poly.entity_id
_entity_poly.type
_entity_poly.pdbx_seq_one_letter_code
_entity_poly.pdbx_strand_id
1 'polypeptide(L)'
;MILFTYKDNLKQNIQHFLENGDPELQELVAKCRNHYHCLNNTAASYRQFKELLGKIEEMVAENEGRINIKVKQYKISVVLHCHS
;
A
#
# COMPACT_ATOMS: atom_id res chain seq x y z
N MET A 1 -4.33 7.19 0.30
CA MET A 1 -3.40 6.21 -0.30
C MET A 1 -2.82 5.32 0.79
N ILE A 2 -2.65 4.02 0.52
CA ILE A 2 -1.95 3.06 1.40
C ILE A 2 -0.56 2.77 0.83
N LEU A 3 0.47 2.83 1.68
CA LEU A 3 1.82 2.43 1.30
C LEU A 3 2.15 1.07 1.91
N PHE A 4 2.27 0.06 1.07
CA PHE A 4 2.80 -1.24 1.45
C PHE A 4 4.32 -1.21 1.30
N THR A 5 5.04 -1.30 2.41
CA THR A 5 6.47 -1.57 2.40
C THR A 5 6.67 -3.09 2.47
N TYR A 6 7.85 -3.62 2.17
CA TYR A 6 8.14 -5.08 2.21
C TYR A 6 7.67 -5.94 1.02
N LYS A 7 7.43 -5.35 -0.16
CA LYS A 7 6.97 -6.06 -1.39
C LYS A 7 7.76 -7.33 -1.72
N ASP A 8 9.07 -7.35 -1.45
CA ASP A 8 9.96 -8.46 -1.82
C ASP A 8 9.70 -9.76 -1.07
N ASN A 9 9.04 -9.69 0.08
CA ASN A 9 8.62 -10.86 0.85
C ASN A 9 7.20 -11.33 0.51
N LEU A 10 6.45 -10.54 -0.29
CA LEU A 10 5.20 -11.02 -0.88
C LEU A 10 5.56 -11.98 -2.02
N LYS A 11 5.54 -13.29 -1.73
CA LYS A 11 5.70 -14.35 -2.74
C LYS A 11 4.53 -14.42 -3.75
N GLN A 12 3.54 -13.55 -3.61
CA GLN A 12 2.32 -13.52 -4.40
C GLN A 12 2.02 -12.10 -4.92
N ASN A 13 1.21 -12.00 -5.97
CA ASN A 13 0.74 -10.73 -6.51
C ASN A 13 0.02 -9.92 -5.42
N ILE A 14 0.32 -8.63 -5.29
CA ILE A 14 -0.35 -7.75 -4.32
C ILE A 14 -1.87 -7.78 -4.49
N GLN A 15 -2.38 -7.81 -5.72
CA GLN A 15 -3.82 -7.87 -5.98
C GLN A 15 -4.44 -9.12 -5.34
N HIS A 16 -3.79 -10.26 -5.53
CA HIS A 16 -4.20 -11.52 -4.92
C HIS A 16 -4.11 -11.48 -3.39
N PHE A 17 -3.09 -10.84 -2.82
CA PHE A 17 -2.98 -10.64 -1.37
C PHE A 17 -4.11 -9.76 -0.81
N LEU A 18 -4.51 -8.71 -1.53
CA LEU A 18 -5.59 -7.83 -1.08
C LEU A 18 -6.96 -8.53 -1.22
N GLU A 19 -7.17 -9.29 -2.29
CA GLU A 19 -8.41 -10.03 -2.54
C GLU A 19 -8.61 -11.20 -1.59
N ASN A 20 -7.53 -11.87 -1.16
CA ASN A 20 -7.59 -13.01 -0.24
C ASN A 20 -7.17 -12.66 1.19
N GLY A 21 -6.92 -11.38 1.46
CA GLY A 21 -6.54 -10.90 2.79
C GLY A 21 -7.73 -10.83 3.75
N ASP A 22 -7.44 -10.50 5.01
CA ASP A 22 -8.46 -10.37 6.04
C ASP A 22 -9.51 -9.30 5.68
N PRO A 23 -10.77 -9.44 6.13
CA PRO A 23 -11.83 -8.47 5.86
C PRO A 23 -11.47 -7.02 6.25
N GLU A 24 -10.70 -6.85 7.33
CA GLU A 24 -10.22 -5.52 7.76
C GLU A 24 -9.26 -4.89 6.74
N LEU A 25 -8.40 -5.69 6.11
CA LEU A 25 -7.51 -5.23 5.05
C LEU A 25 -8.30 -4.83 3.81
N GLN A 26 -9.28 -5.65 3.40
CA GLN A 26 -10.15 -5.34 2.27
C GLN A 26 -10.92 -4.03 2.51
N GLU A 27 -11.48 -3.85 3.71
CA GLU A 27 -12.20 -2.63 4.10
C GLU A 27 -11.27 -1.40 4.07
N LEU A 28 -10.04 -1.54 4.56
CA LEU A 28 -9.04 -0.48 4.55
C LEU A 28 -8.71 -0.02 3.12
N VAL A 29 -8.52 -0.97 2.20
CA VAL A 29 -8.23 -0.68 0.79
C VAL A 29 -9.42 0.00 0.11
N ALA A 30 -10.64 -0.47 0.38
CA ALA A 30 -11.87 0.13 -0.14
C ALA A 30 -12.06 1.57 0.35
N LYS A 31 -11.82 1.84 1.64
CA LYS A 31 -11.82 3.21 2.22
C LYS A 31 -10.82 4.14 1.55
N CYS A 32 -9.71 3.57 1.05
CA CYS A 32 -8.70 4.29 0.30
C CYS A 32 -8.94 4.28 -1.22
N ARG A 33 -10.14 3.89 -1.69
CA ARG A 33 -10.54 3.87 -3.11
C ARG A 33 -9.57 3.06 -3.99
N ASN A 34 -9.00 1.99 -3.46
CA ASN A 34 -7.97 1.20 -4.13
C ASN A 34 -6.69 1.98 -4.48
N HIS A 35 -6.47 3.17 -3.90
CA HIS A 35 -5.23 3.91 -4.04
C HIS A 35 -4.18 3.30 -3.10
N TYR A 36 -3.39 2.37 -3.60
CA TYR A 36 -2.24 1.83 -2.89
C TYR A 36 -0.98 1.80 -3.75
N HIS A 37 0.17 1.76 -3.09
CA HIS A 37 1.46 1.61 -3.73
C HIS A 37 2.33 0.63 -2.95
N CYS A 38 3.09 -0.19 -3.66
CA CYS A 38 4.02 -1.15 -3.07
C CYS A 38 5.44 -0.65 -3.26
N LEU A 39 6.14 -0.42 -2.15
CA LEU A 39 7.52 -0.02 -2.12
C LEU A 39 8.41 -1.25 -1.88
N ASN A 40 9.43 -1.38 -2.72
CA ASN A 40 10.47 -2.40 -2.56
C ASN A 40 11.54 -1.80 -1.62
N ASN A 41 11.70 -2.41 -0.45
CA ASN A 41 12.63 -1.91 0.56
C ASN A 41 14.07 -2.34 0.31
N THR A 42 14.29 -3.43 -0.44
CA THR A 42 15.64 -3.98 -0.69
C THR A 42 16.34 -3.28 -1.86
N ALA A 43 15.57 -2.76 -2.81
CA ALA A 43 16.02 -2.02 -3.99
C ALA A 43 15.45 -0.59 -4.01
N ALA A 44 15.22 -0.02 -2.83
CA ALA A 44 14.72 1.34 -2.66
C ALA A 44 15.62 2.30 -3.46
N SER A 45 15.09 2.81 -4.57
CA SER A 45 15.83 3.63 -5.53
C SER A 45 15.17 4.98 -5.69
N TYR A 46 15.96 5.97 -6.10
CA TYR A 46 15.45 7.32 -6.38
C TYR A 46 14.22 7.31 -7.30
N ARG A 47 14.16 6.37 -8.26
CA ARG A 47 13.02 6.20 -9.15
C ARG A 47 11.73 5.84 -8.40
N GLN A 48 11.78 4.91 -7.45
CA GLN A 48 10.61 4.53 -6.66
C GLN A 48 10.13 5.66 -5.74
N PHE A 49 11.07 6.41 -5.16
CA PHE A 49 10.73 7.62 -4.40
C PHE A 49 10.07 8.68 -5.28
N LYS A 50 10.55 8.88 -6.51
CA LYS A 50 9.95 9.82 -7.46
C LYS A 50 8.54 9.40 -7.89
N GLU A 51 8.32 8.11 -8.14
CA GLU A 51 7.00 7.56 -8.45
C GLU A 51 6.02 7.72 -7.27
N LEU A 52 6.49 7.46 -6.04
CA LEU A 52 5.69 7.68 -4.83
C LEU A 52 5.34 9.16 -4.65
N LEU A 53 6.30 10.07 -4.84
CA LEU A 53 6.09 11.50 -4.72
C LEU A 53 5.06 12.00 -5.75
N GLY A 54 5.17 11.57 -7.01
CA GLY A 54 4.21 11.93 -8.06
C GLY A 54 2.78 11.49 -7.73
N LYS A 55 2.59 10.31 -7.12
CA LYS A 55 1.26 9.85 -6.67
C LYS A 55 0.71 10.67 -5.50
N ILE A 56 1.58 11.15 -4.62
CA ILE A 56 1.18 12.05 -3.53
C ILE A 56 0.76 13.40 -4.13
N GLU A 57 1.53 13.94 -5.08
CA GLU A 57 1.21 15.18 -5.79
C GLU A 57 -0.13 15.08 -6.53
N GLU A 58 -0.38 13.98 -7.24
CA GLU A 58 -1.66 13.68 -7.90
C GLU A 58 -2.83 13.66 -6.89
N MET A 59 -2.67 12.94 -5.78
CA MET A 59 -3.69 12.88 -4.73
C MET A 59 -3.98 14.25 -4.09
N VAL A 60 -2.96 15.11 -3.97
CA VAL A 60 -3.12 16.48 -3.45
C VAL A 60 -3.82 17.37 -4.48
N ALA A 61 -3.49 17.22 -5.77
CA ALA A 61 -4.14 17.94 -6.86
C ALA A 61 -5.64 17.59 -6.97
N GLU A 62 -5.98 16.30 -6.87
CA GLU A 62 -7.37 15.81 -6.82
C GLU A 62 -8.15 16.40 -5.62
N ASN A 63 -7.47 16.69 -4.52
CA ASN A 63 -8.04 17.29 -3.31
C ASN A 63 -8.07 18.84 -3.34
N GLU A 64 -7.99 19.47 -4.51
CA GLU A 64 -7.98 20.94 -4.67
C GLU A 64 -6.81 21.61 -3.91
N GLY A 65 -5.67 20.92 -3.80
CA GLY A 65 -4.52 21.40 -3.05
C GLY A 65 -4.67 21.30 -1.52
N ARG A 66 -5.75 20.71 -1.00
CA ARG A 66 -5.92 20.49 0.44
C ARG A 66 -5.12 19.26 0.89
N ILE A 67 -4.10 19.51 1.70
CA ILE A 67 -3.27 18.46 2.29
C ILE A 67 -3.88 18.05 3.64
N ASN A 68 -4.54 16.89 3.68
CA ASN A 68 -4.99 16.27 4.93
C ASN A 68 -4.37 14.87 5.04
N ILE A 69 -3.06 14.84 5.30
CA ILE A 69 -2.31 13.59 5.45
C ILE A 69 -2.43 13.12 6.90
N LYS A 70 -3.23 12.07 7.11
CA LYS A 70 -3.28 11.34 8.39
C LYS A 70 -2.47 10.06 8.24
N VAL A 71 -1.32 10.01 8.93
CA VAL A 71 -0.52 8.79 9.00
C VAL A 71 -1.11 7.88 10.07
N LYS A 72 -1.55 6.70 9.66
CA LYS A 72 -1.95 5.62 10.57
C LYS A 72 -1.14 4.38 10.24
N GLN A 73 -0.53 3.78 11.26
CA GLN A 73 0.20 2.53 11.11
C GLN A 73 -0.73 1.37 11.46
N TYR A 74 -0.84 0.41 10.54
CA TYR A 74 -1.59 -0.82 10.74
C TYR A 74 -0.60 -1.98 10.80
N LYS A 75 -0.70 -2.82 11.82
CA LYS A 75 0.08 -4.05 11.93
C LYS A 75 -0.77 -5.19 11.37
N ILE A 76 -0.49 -5.59 10.13
CA ILE A 76 -1.14 -6.73 9.50
C ILE A 76 -0.30 -7.96 9.81
N SER A 77 -0.87 -8.90 10.56
CA SER A 77 -0.22 -10.19 10.83
C SER A 77 -0.49 -11.11 9.65
N VAL A 78 0.51 -11.31 8.78
CA VAL A 78 0.42 -12.34 7.73
C VAL A 78 0.56 -13.70 8.40
N VAL A 79 -0.55 -14.36 8.70
CA VAL A 79 -0.53 -15.77 9.13
C VAL A 79 -0.30 -16.60 7.87
N LEU A 80 0.96 -17.00 7.64
CA LEU A 80 1.28 -18.02 6.66
C LEU A 80 0.70 -19.34 7.16
N HIS A 81 -0.51 -19.70 6.72
CA HIS A 81 -0.99 -21.06 6.86
C HIS A 81 -0.16 -21.97 5.94
N CYS A 82 0.89 -22.55 6.52
CA CYS A 82 1.63 -23.65 5.92
C CYS A 82 0.75 -24.89 6.05
N HIS A 83 0.01 -25.24 5.00
CA HIS A 83 -0.57 -26.59 4.92
C HIS A 83 0.59 -27.58 4.76
N SER A 84 0.68 -28.47 5.75
CA SER A 84 1.61 -29.61 5.81
C SER A 84 1.29 -30.66 4.75
#